data_AF-A0A970M3E1-F1
#
_entry.id   AF-A0A970M3E1-F1
#
_cell.length_a   1.000
_cell.length_b   1.000
_cell.length_c   1.000
_cell.angle_alpha   90.00
_cell.angle_beta   90.00
_cell.angle_gamma   90.00
#
_symmetry.space_group_name_H-M   'P 1'
#
loop_
_entity.id
_entity.type
_entity.pdbx_description
1 polymer ?
#
loop_
_entity_poly.entity_id
_entity_poly.type
_entity_poly.pdbx_seq_one_letter_code
_entity_poly.pdbx_strand_id
1 'polypeptide(L)'
;MDFNFPSKQISELEEKLQIRKALQDITNRIHAAQNIKQILVDLKEGILKLFDAETMTIYVVDRDKNEIFSMFLAGTKLQEIRIPISNRSIAGFVANTQKIVNIPDAYVTEDLKKIDRQLSFDGSWDKKSGFKTKQILGVPILRNNTLMGVIQVLNKKTGKKFTDEEVGFAKEIAEVLAVAFYNQERLAKRRRTRFDYLIKYDLIKEEDLDSAWEESRKAQETMENFLMNKYRISKTDIGKSFEEFYQCKYIPYNEKTPIPTDLLANLRKDYLRRELWVPIGKVDQKIHVIVDDPNNLPKKDMIEGLLKSKAVKYDVSMAEDIIKYVNLFYQSSKEDSSIIDILGQAETEEHYEDDDDADVITESDSVIMQIVNKVINDACNRRSSDIHIEPNISRKNVEVRFRVDGDCSLYQTLPFNYRAAIVSRIKIMSNLDITVKRQPQDGKIKFRRQNGEEIELRVATIPTQGAVEDVVMRI
;
A
#
# COMPACT_ATOMS: atom_id res chain seq x y z
N MET A 1 -22.98 72.38 17.22
CA MET A 1 -22.11 71.95 16.11
C MET A 1 -22.69 70.65 15.61
N ASP A 2 -23.57 70.72 14.63
CA ASP A 2 -24.05 69.53 13.93
C ASP A 2 -22.89 68.98 13.11
N PHE A 3 -22.30 67.89 13.60
CA PHE A 3 -21.34 67.12 12.84
C PHE A 3 -22.09 66.43 11.71
N ASN A 4 -22.16 67.12 10.58
CA ASN A 4 -22.64 66.59 9.32
C ASN A 4 -21.59 65.57 8.82
N PHE A 5 -21.60 64.37 9.41
CA PHE A 5 -20.82 63.24 8.87
C PHE A 5 -21.31 62.98 7.44
N PRO A 6 -20.43 62.91 6.44
CA PRO A 6 -20.86 62.82 5.06
C PRO A 6 -21.51 61.44 4.84
N SER A 7 -22.84 61.42 4.76
CA SER A 7 -23.70 60.24 4.54
C SER A 7 -23.22 59.33 3.40
N LYS A 8 -22.53 59.90 2.41
CA LYS A 8 -21.91 59.19 1.29
C LYS A 8 -20.79 58.24 1.71
N GLN A 9 -19.92 58.62 2.66
CA GLN A 9 -18.84 57.74 3.13
C GLN A 9 -19.37 56.53 3.90
N ILE A 10 -20.45 56.72 4.68
CA ILE A 10 -21.11 55.63 5.41
C ILE A 10 -21.72 54.63 4.41
N SER A 11 -22.40 55.13 3.36
CA SER A 11 -22.97 54.29 2.30
C SER A 11 -21.92 53.49 1.52
N GLU A 12 -20.76 54.08 1.20
CA GLU A 12 -19.66 53.38 0.50
C GLU A 12 -19.01 52.29 1.38
N LEU A 13 -18.89 52.54 2.69
CA LEU A 13 -18.40 51.56 3.67
C LEU A 13 -19.38 50.39 3.85
N GLU A 14 -20.67 50.68 3.91
CA GLU A 14 -21.73 49.66 3.99
C GLU A 14 -21.73 48.76 2.74
N GLU A 15 -21.61 49.33 1.55
CA GLU A 15 -21.52 48.58 0.29
C GLU A 15 -20.31 47.63 0.28
N LYS A 16 -19.12 48.14 0.64
CA LYS A 16 -17.90 47.32 0.75
C LYS A 16 -18.04 46.20 1.79
N LEU A 17 -18.70 46.48 2.91
CA LEU A 17 -18.95 45.47 3.94
C LEU A 17 -19.88 44.35 3.42
N GLN A 18 -20.93 44.71 2.67
CA GLN A 18 -21.84 43.72 2.07
C GLN A 18 -21.12 42.83 1.05
N ILE A 19 -20.27 43.42 0.21
CA ILE A 19 -19.44 42.68 -0.76
C ILE A 19 -18.51 41.69 -0.03
N ARG A 20 -17.83 42.14 1.03
CA ARG A 20 -16.94 41.27 1.84
C ARG A 20 -17.71 40.13 2.50
N LYS A 21 -18.91 40.38 3.03
CA LYS A 21 -19.77 39.33 3.59
C LYS A 21 -20.19 38.32 2.53
N ALA A 22 -20.55 38.79 1.32
CA ALA A 22 -20.92 37.90 0.22
C ALA A 22 -19.75 37.01 -0.22
N LEU A 23 -18.54 37.56 -0.34
CA LEU A 23 -17.32 36.79 -0.61
C LEU A 23 -17.05 35.73 0.46
N GLN A 24 -17.20 36.09 1.74
CA GLN A 24 -17.02 35.16 2.84
C GLN A 24 -18.06 34.02 2.82
N ASP A 25 -19.34 34.33 2.52
CA ASP A 25 -20.38 33.31 2.38
C ASP A 25 -20.07 32.32 1.24
N ILE A 26 -19.62 32.83 0.09
CA ILE A 26 -19.21 32.00 -1.06
C ILE A 26 -18.06 31.06 -0.65
N THR A 27 -17.03 31.60 0.02
CA THR A 27 -15.88 30.82 0.52
C THR A 27 -16.33 29.73 1.49
N ASN A 28 -17.21 30.05 2.44
CA ASN A 28 -17.74 29.07 3.40
C ASN A 28 -18.52 27.94 2.69
N ARG A 29 -19.33 28.28 1.68
CA ARG A 29 -20.04 27.27 0.88
C ARG A 29 -19.09 26.37 0.08
N ILE A 30 -17.99 26.93 -0.46
CA ILE A 30 -16.95 26.12 -1.12
C ILE A 30 -16.37 25.11 -0.13
N HIS A 31 -16.06 25.54 1.10
CA HIS A 31 -15.50 24.66 2.13
C HIS A 31 -16.49 23.61 2.65
N ALA A 32 -17.79 23.94 2.71
CA ALA A 32 -18.82 23.04 3.20
C ALA A 32 -19.26 21.97 2.18
N ALA A 33 -18.98 22.18 0.90
CA ALA A 33 -19.42 21.29 -0.17
C ALA A 33 -18.72 19.92 -0.13
N GLN A 34 -19.51 18.85 -0.28
CA GLN A 34 -19.01 17.48 -0.14
C GLN A 34 -18.31 16.96 -1.41
N ASN A 35 -18.67 17.49 -2.57
CA ASN A 35 -18.13 17.05 -3.85
C ASN A 35 -18.18 18.18 -4.89
N ILE A 36 -17.47 17.98 -6.00
CA ILE A 36 -17.38 18.96 -7.11
C ILE A 36 -18.76 19.32 -7.67
N LYS A 37 -19.67 18.35 -7.82
CA LYS A 37 -21.01 18.59 -8.39
C LYS A 37 -21.81 19.58 -7.54
N GLN A 38 -21.72 19.44 -6.22
CA GLN A 38 -22.38 20.35 -5.28
C GLN A 38 -21.78 21.77 -5.37
N ILE A 39 -20.45 21.89 -5.44
CA ILE A 39 -19.77 23.18 -5.64
C ILE A 39 -20.29 23.90 -6.89
N LEU A 40 -20.43 23.17 -8.01
CA LEU A 40 -20.89 23.75 -9.28
C LEU A 40 -22.31 24.29 -9.23
N VAL A 41 -23.19 23.71 -8.41
CA VAL A 41 -24.60 24.09 -8.30
C VAL A 41 -24.81 25.16 -7.24
N ASP A 42 -24.28 24.96 -6.03
CA ASP A 42 -24.64 25.75 -4.83
C ASP A 42 -24.05 27.17 -4.84
N LEU A 43 -22.97 27.39 -5.59
CA LEU A 43 -22.30 28.70 -5.66
C LEU A 43 -22.91 29.66 -6.67
N LYS A 44 -23.70 29.13 -7.61
CA LYS A 44 -24.20 29.90 -8.76
C LYS A 44 -24.94 31.15 -8.33
N GLU A 45 -25.90 31.03 -7.41
CA GLU A 45 -26.71 32.18 -6.98
C GLU A 45 -25.89 33.25 -6.24
N GLY A 46 -24.96 32.83 -5.38
CA GLY A 46 -24.13 33.75 -4.60
C GLY A 46 -23.22 34.59 -5.51
N ILE A 47 -22.55 33.94 -6.46
CA ILE A 47 -21.67 34.61 -7.42
C ILE A 47 -22.48 35.51 -8.36
N LEU A 48 -23.64 35.07 -8.87
CA LEU A 48 -24.48 35.93 -9.72
C LEU A 48 -24.90 37.22 -9.03
N LYS A 49 -25.25 37.14 -7.74
CA LYS A 49 -25.61 38.33 -6.94
C LYS A 49 -24.39 39.23 -6.72
N LEU A 50 -23.23 38.66 -6.40
CA LEU A 50 -22.00 39.41 -6.16
C LEU A 50 -21.56 40.23 -7.39
N PHE A 51 -21.69 39.67 -8.59
CA PHE A 51 -21.26 40.32 -9.84
C PHE A 51 -22.36 41.10 -10.55
N ASP A 52 -23.58 41.11 -10.01
CA ASP A 52 -24.80 41.59 -10.66
C ASP A 52 -24.88 41.14 -12.13
N ALA A 53 -24.73 39.84 -12.35
CA ALA A 53 -24.66 39.22 -13.67
C ALA A 53 -25.93 38.42 -14.01
N GLU A 54 -26.19 38.20 -15.31
CA GLU A 54 -27.33 37.42 -15.78
C GLU A 54 -27.08 35.92 -15.67
N THR A 55 -25.87 35.47 -16.02
CA THR A 55 -25.51 34.05 -15.94
C THR A 55 -24.02 33.86 -15.67
N MET A 56 -23.67 32.66 -15.21
CA MET A 56 -22.30 32.28 -14.95
C MET A 56 -22.13 30.78 -15.14
N THR A 57 -20.88 30.34 -15.27
CA THR A 57 -20.53 28.94 -15.33
C THR A 57 -19.18 28.72 -14.68
N ILE A 58 -19.11 27.77 -13.74
CA ILE A 58 -17.84 27.26 -13.22
C ILE A 58 -17.55 25.97 -13.99
N TYR A 59 -16.40 25.89 -14.63
CA TYR A 59 -15.94 24.68 -15.29
C TYR A 59 -14.82 24.02 -14.49
N VAL A 60 -14.76 22.70 -14.56
CA VAL A 60 -13.73 21.84 -13.96
C VAL A 60 -13.00 21.14 -15.09
N VAL A 61 -11.68 20.98 -14.96
CA VAL A 61 -10.86 20.29 -15.96
C VAL A 61 -11.08 18.78 -15.88
N ASP A 62 -11.35 18.17 -17.04
CA ASP A 62 -11.27 16.73 -17.29
C ASP A 62 -10.01 16.48 -18.12
N ARG A 63 -8.93 16.08 -17.42
CA ARG A 63 -7.60 15.93 -18.04
C ARG A 63 -7.56 14.79 -19.06
N ASP A 64 -8.28 13.71 -18.78
CA ASP A 64 -8.25 12.51 -19.60
C ASP A 64 -8.86 12.77 -20.99
N LYS A 65 -9.87 13.65 -21.05
CA LYS A 65 -10.52 14.06 -22.31
C LYS A 65 -9.96 15.35 -22.90
N ASN A 66 -9.09 16.06 -22.18
CA ASN A 66 -8.63 17.41 -22.53
C ASN A 66 -9.79 18.40 -22.74
N GLU A 67 -10.77 18.34 -21.84
CA GLU A 67 -11.98 19.15 -21.85
C GLU A 67 -12.15 19.88 -20.50
N ILE A 68 -12.96 20.93 -20.49
CA ILE A 68 -13.55 21.47 -19.28
C ILE A 68 -15.04 21.16 -19.28
N PHE A 69 -15.59 20.78 -18.13
CA PHE A 69 -17.00 20.46 -17.99
C PHE A 69 -17.65 21.24 -16.85
N SER A 70 -18.96 21.43 -16.95
CA SER A 70 -19.79 22.06 -15.91
C SER A 70 -21.12 21.34 -15.78
N MET A 71 -21.81 21.56 -14.67
CA MET A 71 -23.10 20.96 -14.36
C MET A 71 -24.12 22.05 -14.04
N PHE A 72 -25.35 21.87 -14.52
CA PHE A 72 -26.46 22.76 -14.21
C PHE A 72 -27.77 21.99 -14.07
N LEU A 73 -28.72 22.56 -13.33
CA LEU A 73 -30.07 22.00 -13.18
C LEU A 73 -30.97 22.48 -14.33
N ALA A 74 -31.49 21.54 -15.12
CA ALA A 74 -32.54 21.74 -16.10
C ALA A 74 -33.84 21.12 -15.58
N GLY A 75 -34.65 21.94 -14.90
CA GLY A 75 -35.77 21.44 -14.09
C GLY A 75 -35.23 20.63 -12.91
N THR A 76 -35.64 19.36 -12.79
CA THR A 76 -35.14 18.43 -11.75
C THR A 76 -33.93 17.61 -12.19
N LYS A 77 -33.53 17.68 -13.46
CA LYS A 77 -32.42 16.88 -14.01
C LYS A 77 -31.13 17.68 -14.03
N LEU A 78 -30.07 17.07 -13.49
CA LEU A 78 -28.73 17.58 -13.63
C LEU A 78 -28.22 17.29 -15.04
N GLN A 79 -27.81 18.32 -15.76
CA GLN A 79 -27.25 18.23 -17.11
C GLN A 79 -25.80 18.70 -17.11
N GLU A 80 -25.03 18.13 -18.03
CA GLU A 80 -23.59 18.37 -18.17
C GLU A 80 -23.31 19.13 -19.47
N ILE A 81 -22.40 20.11 -19.41
CA ILE A 81 -21.86 20.81 -20.57
C ILE A 81 -20.36 20.52 -20.62
N ARG A 82 -19.85 20.20 -21.82
CA ARG A 82 -18.43 19.96 -22.08
C ARG A 82 -17.92 20.87 -23.17
N ILE A 83 -16.71 21.39 -22.97
CA ILE A 83 -16.04 22.29 -23.89
C ILE A 83 -14.58 21.84 -24.04
N PRO A 84 -14.07 21.65 -25.27
CA PRO A 84 -12.65 21.35 -25.47
C PRO A 84 -11.73 22.48 -24.99
N ILE A 85 -10.60 22.12 -24.38
CA ILE A 85 -9.53 23.09 -24.02
C ILE A 85 -8.85 23.53 -25.33
N SER A 86 -9.33 24.63 -25.89
CA SER A 86 -8.90 25.17 -27.19
C SER A 86 -9.34 26.63 -27.34
N ASN A 87 -8.81 27.32 -28.35
CA ASN A 87 -9.13 28.74 -28.60
C ASN A 87 -10.48 28.95 -29.34
N ARG A 88 -11.34 27.92 -29.42
CA ARG A 88 -12.63 27.98 -30.13
C ARG A 88 -13.76 28.60 -29.30
N SER A 89 -13.63 28.60 -27.99
CA SER A 89 -14.59 29.25 -27.08
C SER A 89 -13.83 30.10 -26.07
N ILE A 90 -14.50 31.07 -25.46
CA ILE A 90 -13.85 31.97 -24.49
C ILE A 90 -13.40 31.19 -23.25
N ALA A 91 -14.23 30.29 -22.72
CA ALA A 91 -13.85 29.44 -21.59
C ALA A 91 -12.71 28.48 -21.94
N GLY A 92 -12.74 27.88 -23.15
CA GLY A 92 -11.66 27.02 -23.65
C GLY A 92 -10.36 27.80 -23.84
N PHE A 93 -10.43 29.04 -24.32
CA PHE A 93 -9.27 29.93 -24.48
C PHE A 93 -8.64 30.27 -23.13
N VAL A 94 -9.46 30.60 -22.12
CA VAL A 94 -8.98 30.87 -20.76
C VAL A 94 -8.34 29.63 -20.16
N ALA A 95 -8.93 28.45 -20.36
CA ALA A 95 -8.33 27.19 -19.94
C ALA A 95 -6.98 26.94 -20.65
N ASN A 96 -6.93 27.09 -21.96
CA ASN A 96 -5.75 26.80 -22.78
C ASN A 96 -4.58 27.77 -22.50
N THR A 97 -4.88 29.06 -22.33
CA THR A 97 -3.85 30.10 -22.16
C THR A 97 -3.58 30.46 -20.71
N GLN A 98 -4.46 30.07 -19.78
CA GLN A 98 -4.43 30.46 -18.37
C GLN A 98 -4.41 32.00 -18.17
N LYS A 99 -4.91 32.76 -19.14
CA LYS A 99 -5.04 34.22 -19.06
C LYS A 99 -6.44 34.63 -18.67
N ILE A 100 -6.54 35.66 -17.85
CA ILE A 100 -7.81 36.31 -17.54
C ILE A 100 -8.27 37.12 -18.74
N VAL A 101 -9.56 37.03 -19.06
CA VAL A 101 -10.21 37.82 -20.12
C VAL A 101 -11.34 38.62 -19.53
N ASN A 102 -11.42 39.91 -19.86
CA ASN A 102 -12.51 40.80 -19.46
C ASN A 102 -12.97 41.59 -20.69
N ILE A 103 -14.01 41.07 -21.34
CA ILE A 103 -14.49 41.47 -22.66
C ILE A 103 -15.71 42.39 -22.47
N PRO A 104 -15.68 43.62 -23.01
CA PRO A 104 -16.82 44.55 -22.94
C PRO A 104 -17.99 44.16 -23.86
N ASP A 105 -17.70 43.62 -25.04
CA ASP A 105 -18.71 43.09 -25.97
C ASP A 105 -18.10 41.98 -26.85
N ALA A 106 -18.62 40.76 -26.72
CA ALA A 106 -18.14 39.57 -27.43
C ALA A 106 -18.41 39.59 -28.94
N TYR A 107 -19.30 40.45 -29.42
CA TYR A 107 -19.57 40.61 -30.85
C TYR A 107 -18.63 41.60 -31.53
N VAL A 108 -17.84 42.37 -30.77
CA VAL A 108 -16.87 43.34 -31.29
C VAL A 108 -15.51 42.66 -31.48
N THR A 109 -15.23 42.24 -32.72
CA THR A 109 -14.00 41.49 -33.04
C THR A 109 -12.72 42.26 -32.73
N GLU A 110 -12.72 43.59 -32.87
CA GLU A 110 -11.56 44.42 -32.53
C GLU A 110 -11.19 44.35 -31.05
N ASP A 111 -12.18 44.31 -30.16
CA ASP A 111 -11.95 44.24 -28.71
C ASP A 111 -11.42 42.88 -28.28
N LEU A 112 -11.88 41.80 -28.93
CA LEU A 112 -11.31 40.47 -28.75
C LEU A 112 -9.83 40.42 -29.18
N LYS A 113 -9.51 40.98 -30.35
CA LYS A 113 -8.16 40.99 -30.91
C LYS A 113 -7.17 41.84 -30.12
N LYS A 114 -7.64 42.87 -29.40
CA LYS A 114 -6.81 43.65 -28.46
C LYS A 114 -6.37 42.81 -27.25
N ILE A 115 -7.18 41.83 -26.84
CA ILE A 115 -6.86 40.92 -25.73
C ILE A 115 -5.89 39.83 -26.21
N ASP A 116 -6.23 39.14 -27.29
CA ASP A 116 -5.36 38.15 -27.92
C ASP A 116 -5.72 37.98 -29.40
N ARG A 117 -4.71 37.84 -30.27
CA ARG A 117 -4.90 37.71 -31.73
C ARG A 117 -5.68 36.46 -32.12
N GLN A 118 -5.64 35.41 -31.30
CA GLN A 118 -6.33 34.14 -31.56
C GLN A 118 -7.72 34.08 -30.90
N LEU A 119 -8.09 35.08 -30.10
CA LEU A 119 -9.38 35.11 -29.43
C LEU A 119 -10.50 35.37 -30.44
N SER A 120 -11.51 34.50 -30.41
CA SER A 120 -12.71 34.62 -31.23
C SER A 120 -13.93 34.22 -30.42
N PHE A 121 -15.10 34.72 -30.82
CA PHE A 121 -16.38 34.38 -30.21
C PHE A 121 -17.26 33.63 -31.21
N ASP A 122 -17.64 32.40 -30.85
CA ASP A 122 -18.61 31.61 -31.60
C ASP A 122 -20.02 31.85 -31.06
N GLY A 123 -20.79 32.67 -31.76
CA GLY A 123 -22.20 32.97 -31.43
C GLY A 123 -23.20 31.88 -31.85
N SER A 124 -22.75 30.71 -32.31
CA SER A 124 -23.67 29.64 -32.75
C SER A 124 -24.57 29.12 -31.64
N TRP A 125 -24.08 29.14 -30.39
CA TRP A 125 -24.89 28.76 -29.23
C TRP A 125 -25.93 29.82 -28.88
N ASP A 126 -25.55 31.11 -28.88
CA ASP A 126 -26.47 32.24 -28.68
C ASP A 126 -27.64 32.19 -29.68
N LYS A 127 -27.37 31.86 -30.95
CA LYS A 127 -28.40 31.69 -31.99
C LYS A 127 -29.38 30.55 -31.68
N LYS A 128 -28.92 29.47 -31.02
CA LYS A 128 -29.75 28.31 -30.67
C LYS A 128 -30.52 28.52 -29.38
N SER A 129 -29.92 29.15 -28.37
CA SER A 129 -30.51 29.35 -27.04
C SER A 129 -31.39 30.60 -26.96
N GLY A 130 -31.17 31.58 -27.85
CA GLY A 130 -31.78 32.91 -27.77
C GLY A 130 -31.13 33.84 -26.73
N PHE A 131 -30.15 33.34 -25.97
CA PHE A 131 -29.37 34.14 -25.02
C PHE A 131 -28.26 34.89 -25.77
N LYS A 132 -28.13 36.21 -25.56
CA LYS A 132 -27.10 37.02 -26.22
C LYS A 132 -25.97 37.34 -25.27
N THR A 133 -24.80 36.76 -25.50
CA THR A 133 -23.59 36.95 -24.70
C THR A 133 -22.84 38.21 -25.15
N LYS A 134 -22.81 39.26 -24.31
CA LYS A 134 -22.09 40.51 -24.58
C LYS A 134 -20.86 40.65 -23.69
N GLN A 135 -21.04 40.93 -22.40
CA GLN A 135 -19.93 41.10 -21.47
C GLN A 135 -19.47 39.74 -20.97
N ILE A 136 -18.16 39.49 -20.96
CA ILE A 136 -17.60 38.21 -20.48
C ILE A 136 -16.42 38.48 -19.57
N LEU A 137 -16.47 37.95 -18.35
CA LEU A 137 -15.32 37.81 -17.48
C LEU A 137 -14.95 36.33 -17.38
N GLY A 138 -13.74 35.96 -17.80
CA GLY A 138 -13.20 34.62 -17.72
C GLY A 138 -11.94 34.60 -16.86
N VAL A 139 -11.93 33.77 -15.81
CA VAL A 139 -10.82 33.66 -14.85
C VAL A 139 -10.41 32.19 -14.71
N PRO A 140 -9.12 31.84 -14.90
CA PRO A 140 -8.65 30.48 -14.70
C PRO A 140 -8.56 30.16 -13.21
N ILE A 141 -8.90 28.92 -12.86
CA ILE A 141 -8.75 28.36 -11.51
C ILE A 141 -7.45 27.59 -11.51
N LEU A 142 -6.43 28.10 -10.81
CA LEU A 142 -5.06 27.56 -10.84
C LEU A 142 -4.61 27.10 -9.46
N ARG A 143 -4.04 25.89 -9.37
CA ARG A 143 -3.33 25.39 -8.18
C ARG A 143 -1.88 25.10 -8.56
N ASN A 144 -0.92 25.83 -8.00
CA ASN A 144 0.52 25.64 -8.28
C ASN A 144 0.80 25.55 -9.81
N ASN A 145 0.35 26.55 -10.58
CA ASN A 145 0.43 26.61 -12.06
C ASN A 145 -0.29 25.48 -12.82
N THR A 146 -1.04 24.63 -12.12
CA THR A 146 -1.84 23.58 -12.74
C THR A 146 -3.28 24.06 -12.87
N LEU A 147 -3.83 24.01 -14.08
CA LEU A 147 -5.23 24.36 -14.35
C LEU A 147 -6.17 23.33 -13.70
N MET A 148 -7.08 23.84 -12.86
CA MET A 148 -8.15 23.07 -12.21
C MET A 148 -9.51 23.35 -12.83
N GLY A 149 -9.71 24.51 -13.44
CA GLY A 149 -11.00 24.93 -13.96
C GLY A 149 -11.02 26.36 -14.50
N VAL A 150 -12.21 26.86 -14.79
CA VAL A 150 -12.44 28.24 -15.28
C VAL A 150 -13.73 28.78 -14.69
N ILE A 151 -13.71 30.00 -14.16
CA ILE A 151 -14.92 30.76 -13.86
C ILE A 151 -15.25 31.63 -15.07
N GLN A 152 -16.48 31.58 -15.53
CA GLN A 152 -17.00 32.45 -16.58
C GLN A 152 -18.26 33.17 -16.09
N VAL A 153 -18.24 34.49 -16.07
CA VAL A 153 -19.39 35.34 -15.72
C VAL A 153 -19.81 36.13 -16.95
N LEU A 154 -21.10 36.10 -17.25
CA LEU A 154 -21.67 36.63 -18.49
C LEU A 154 -22.72 37.71 -18.18
N ASN A 155 -22.69 38.77 -19.00
CA ASN A 155 -23.64 39.88 -19.02
C ASN A 155 -23.87 40.51 -17.64
N LYS A 156 -23.15 41.59 -17.35
CA LYS A 156 -23.49 42.44 -16.23
C LYS A 156 -24.87 43.06 -16.49
N LYS A 157 -25.79 43.03 -15.53
CA LYS A 157 -27.16 43.55 -15.72
C LYS A 157 -27.20 45.05 -16.01
N THR A 158 -26.20 45.79 -15.54
CA THR A 158 -25.99 47.21 -15.89
C THR A 158 -25.59 47.44 -17.35
N GLY A 159 -25.23 46.38 -18.09
CA GLY A 159 -24.72 46.42 -19.47
C GLY A 159 -23.27 46.91 -19.61
N LYS A 160 -22.59 47.24 -18.49
CA LYS A 160 -21.21 47.71 -18.47
C LYS A 160 -20.21 46.55 -18.35
N LYS A 161 -18.98 46.77 -18.80
CA LYS A 161 -17.85 45.85 -18.55
C LYS A 161 -17.64 45.63 -17.05
N PHE A 162 -17.17 44.44 -16.66
CA PHE A 162 -16.76 44.15 -15.29
C PHE A 162 -15.58 45.03 -14.87
N THR A 163 -15.61 45.55 -13.64
CA THR A 163 -14.57 46.44 -13.09
C THR A 163 -13.32 45.65 -12.69
N ASP A 164 -12.18 46.32 -12.52
CA ASP A 164 -10.95 45.66 -12.06
C ASP A 164 -11.10 45.11 -10.63
N GLU A 165 -11.95 45.72 -9.81
CA GLU A 165 -12.30 45.24 -8.48
C GLU A 165 -13.07 43.90 -8.57
N GLU A 166 -14.05 43.80 -9.46
CA GLU A 166 -14.78 42.56 -9.74
C GLU A 166 -13.86 41.47 -10.31
N VAL A 167 -12.91 41.84 -11.18
CA VAL A 167 -11.86 40.91 -11.62
C VAL A 167 -11.07 40.40 -10.41
N GLY A 168 -10.75 41.26 -9.44
CA GLY A 168 -10.12 40.88 -8.18
C GLY A 168 -10.94 39.86 -7.38
N PHE A 169 -12.24 40.11 -7.20
CA PHE A 169 -13.15 39.18 -6.51
C PHE A 169 -13.21 37.81 -7.18
N ALA A 170 -13.23 37.77 -8.52
CA ALA A 170 -13.25 36.50 -9.26
C ALA A 170 -11.94 35.71 -9.06
N LYS A 171 -10.80 36.39 -8.93
CA LYS A 171 -9.52 35.74 -8.60
C LYS A 171 -9.53 35.15 -7.18
N GLU A 172 -10.01 35.91 -6.19
CA GLU A 172 -10.11 35.41 -4.80
C GLU A 172 -10.97 34.13 -4.76
N ILE A 173 -12.13 34.13 -5.43
CA ILE A 173 -12.99 32.93 -5.53
C ILE A 173 -12.27 31.79 -6.26
N ALA A 174 -11.55 32.09 -7.35
CA ALA A 174 -10.80 31.09 -8.10
C ALA A 174 -9.69 30.44 -7.26
N GLU A 175 -9.01 31.18 -6.38
CA GLU A 175 -7.99 30.63 -5.49
C GLU A 175 -8.58 29.62 -4.49
N VAL A 176 -9.73 29.95 -3.90
CA VAL A 176 -10.44 29.05 -2.97
C VAL A 176 -10.93 27.79 -3.71
N LEU A 177 -11.55 27.98 -4.89
CA LEU A 177 -11.99 26.87 -5.74
C LEU A 177 -10.84 25.96 -6.16
N ALA A 178 -9.65 26.52 -6.43
CA ALA A 178 -8.49 25.74 -6.82
C ALA A 178 -8.07 24.75 -5.74
N VAL A 179 -8.13 25.15 -4.47
CA VAL A 179 -7.88 24.26 -3.33
C VAL A 179 -8.94 23.18 -3.23
N ALA A 180 -10.22 23.56 -3.34
CA ALA A 180 -11.35 22.63 -3.23
C ALA A 180 -11.33 21.59 -4.35
N PHE A 181 -11.16 22.01 -5.61
CA PHE A 181 -11.06 21.10 -6.76
C PHE A 181 -9.85 20.18 -6.67
N TYR A 182 -8.69 20.69 -6.26
CA TYR A 182 -7.51 19.85 -6.08
C TYR A 182 -7.72 18.76 -5.01
N ASN A 183 -8.29 19.13 -3.86
CA ASN A 183 -8.56 18.17 -2.79
C ASN A 183 -9.58 17.10 -3.24
N GLN A 184 -10.64 17.52 -3.93
CA GLN A 184 -11.67 16.62 -4.43
C GLN A 184 -11.18 15.74 -5.58
N GLU A 185 -10.33 16.25 -6.49
CA GLU A 185 -9.68 15.45 -7.54
C GLU A 185 -8.75 14.40 -6.91
N ARG A 186 -8.02 14.75 -5.84
CA ARG A 186 -7.17 13.82 -5.09
C ARG A 186 -7.99 12.71 -4.42
N LEU A 187 -9.11 13.06 -3.79
CA LEU A 187 -10.03 12.11 -3.16
C LEU A 187 -10.71 11.21 -4.21
N ALA A 188 -11.19 11.77 -5.32
CA ALA A 188 -11.82 11.00 -6.41
C ALA A 188 -10.84 10.08 -7.15
N LYS A 189 -9.54 10.42 -7.17
CA LYS A 189 -8.45 9.57 -7.69
C LYS A 189 -7.97 8.51 -6.70
N ARG A 190 -8.57 8.38 -5.50
CA ARG A 190 -8.29 7.26 -4.60
C ARG A 190 -8.58 5.97 -5.38
N ARG A 191 -7.52 5.26 -5.73
CA ARG A 191 -7.63 3.98 -6.44
C ARG A 191 -8.44 3.07 -5.55
N ARG A 192 -9.49 2.45 -6.10
CA ARG A 192 -10.21 1.42 -5.37
C ARG A 192 -9.20 0.42 -4.81
N THR A 193 -9.26 0.18 -3.51
CA THR A 193 -8.38 -0.76 -2.84
C THR A 193 -9.12 -2.06 -2.54
N ARG A 194 -8.36 -3.12 -2.24
CA ARG A 194 -8.92 -4.39 -1.76
C ARG A 194 -9.64 -4.31 -0.41
N PHE A 195 -9.69 -3.12 0.21
CA PHE A 195 -10.32 -2.83 1.50
C PHE A 195 -11.52 -1.88 1.40
N ASP A 196 -11.90 -1.43 0.21
CA ASP A 196 -13.00 -0.48 0.02
C ASP A 196 -14.37 -1.00 0.47
N TYR A 197 -14.56 -2.33 0.43
CA TYR A 197 -15.75 -2.97 1.00
C TYR A 197 -15.90 -2.60 2.48
N LEU A 198 -14.80 -2.53 3.24
CA LEU A 198 -14.83 -2.22 4.66
C LEU A 198 -15.36 -0.81 4.91
N ILE A 199 -15.06 0.14 4.02
CA ILE A 199 -15.61 1.50 4.08
C ILE A 199 -17.07 1.50 3.66
N LYS A 200 -17.40 0.82 2.55
CA LYS A 200 -18.75 0.77 1.97
C LYS A 200 -19.81 0.24 2.97
N TYR A 201 -19.41 -0.64 3.87
CA TYR A 201 -20.27 -1.23 4.90
C TYR A 201 -20.00 -0.66 6.31
N ASP A 202 -19.38 0.52 6.40
CA ASP A 202 -19.12 1.25 7.65
C ASP A 202 -18.34 0.45 8.72
N LEU A 203 -17.50 -0.51 8.31
CA LEU A 203 -16.63 -1.29 9.19
C LEU A 203 -15.37 -0.52 9.58
N ILE A 204 -14.95 0.42 8.75
CA ILE A 204 -13.85 1.35 9.03
C ILE A 204 -14.13 2.69 8.34
N LYS A 205 -13.75 3.80 8.96
CA LYS A 205 -13.82 5.10 8.30
C LYS A 205 -12.70 5.24 7.27
N GLU A 206 -12.93 6.11 6.29
CA GLU A 206 -11.95 6.39 5.25
C GLU A 206 -10.62 6.93 5.81
N GLU A 207 -10.69 7.91 6.73
CA GLU A 207 -9.53 8.52 7.39
C GLU A 207 -8.72 7.49 8.19
N ASP A 208 -9.41 6.54 8.82
CA ASP A 208 -8.80 5.45 9.58
C ASP A 208 -8.09 4.47 8.66
N LEU A 209 -8.70 4.10 7.52
CA LEU A 209 -8.07 3.21 6.54
C LEU A 209 -6.81 3.85 5.91
N ASP A 210 -6.84 5.16 5.65
CA ASP A 210 -5.68 5.89 5.12
C ASP A 210 -4.54 5.93 6.15
N SER A 211 -4.86 6.17 7.42
CA SER A 211 -3.88 6.17 8.52
C SER A 211 -3.29 4.75 8.74
N ALA A 212 -4.13 3.72 8.63
CA ALA A 212 -3.74 2.32 8.81
C ALA A 212 -2.64 1.87 7.84
N TRP A 213 -2.57 2.42 6.62
CA TRP A 213 -1.49 2.12 5.67
C TRP A 213 -0.12 2.62 6.12
N GLU A 214 -0.05 3.79 6.76
CA GLU A 214 1.21 4.32 7.26
C GLU A 214 1.64 3.61 8.54
N GLU A 215 0.68 3.31 9.40
CA GLU A 215 0.93 2.68 10.69
C GLU A 215 1.31 1.21 10.56
N SER A 216 0.63 0.43 9.69
CA SER A 216 0.99 -0.97 9.42
C SER A 216 2.44 -1.12 8.94
N ARG A 217 2.90 -0.20 8.08
CA ARG A 217 4.30 -0.16 7.63
C ARG A 217 5.28 0.12 8.78
N LYS A 218 4.93 1.03 9.69
CA LYS A 218 5.74 1.33 10.88
C LYS A 218 5.79 0.15 11.85
N ALA A 219 4.67 -0.57 12.00
CA ALA A 219 4.56 -1.77 12.82
C ALA A 219 5.18 -3.02 12.15
N GLN A 220 5.60 -2.93 10.88
CA GLN A 220 6.11 -4.04 10.08
C GLN A 220 5.18 -5.26 10.02
N GLU A 221 3.87 -5.05 10.13
CA GLU A 221 2.86 -6.09 10.00
C GLU A 221 2.08 -5.95 8.68
N THR A 222 1.37 -7.02 8.29
CA THR A 222 0.52 -6.97 7.10
C THR A 222 -0.68 -6.06 7.35
N MET A 223 -1.19 -5.43 6.29
CA MET A 223 -2.36 -4.54 6.40
C MET A 223 -3.58 -5.29 6.94
N GLU A 224 -3.74 -6.55 6.54
CA GLU A 224 -4.81 -7.43 7.00
C GLU A 224 -4.75 -7.62 8.52
N ASN A 225 -3.58 -7.97 9.06
CA ASN A 225 -3.40 -8.15 10.50
C ASN A 225 -3.60 -6.85 11.27
N PHE A 226 -3.06 -5.74 10.75
CA PHE A 226 -3.21 -4.43 11.36
C PHE A 226 -4.70 -4.08 11.52
N LEU A 227 -5.49 -4.29 10.47
CA LEU A 227 -6.93 -4.06 10.48
C LEU A 227 -7.67 -4.98 11.46
N MET A 228 -7.29 -6.25 11.56
CA MET A 228 -7.87 -7.19 12.54
C MET A 228 -7.53 -6.80 13.98
N ASN A 229 -6.28 -6.42 14.24
CA ASN A 229 -5.76 -6.16 15.57
C ASN A 229 -6.23 -4.80 16.11
N LYS A 230 -5.99 -3.72 15.35
CA LYS A 230 -6.28 -2.35 15.78
C LYS A 230 -7.76 -2.00 15.66
N TYR A 231 -8.36 -2.33 14.51
CA TYR A 231 -9.74 -1.93 14.19
C TYR A 231 -10.77 -3.04 14.47
N ARG A 232 -10.33 -4.20 14.97
CA ARG A 232 -11.21 -5.35 15.30
C ARG A 232 -12.06 -5.82 14.12
N ILE A 233 -11.58 -5.59 12.89
CA ILE A 233 -12.26 -6.05 11.69
C ILE A 233 -12.17 -7.57 11.64
N SER A 234 -13.30 -8.23 11.42
CA SER A 234 -13.30 -9.69 11.39
C SER A 234 -12.57 -10.22 10.16
N LYS A 235 -11.89 -11.36 10.30
CA LYS A 235 -11.25 -12.05 9.18
C LYS A 235 -12.23 -12.36 8.05
N THR A 236 -13.48 -12.68 8.41
CA THR A 236 -14.57 -12.92 7.46
C THR A 236 -14.91 -11.68 6.62
N ASP A 237 -14.88 -10.47 7.19
CA ASP A 237 -15.19 -9.26 6.44
C ASP A 237 -14.04 -8.81 5.55
N ILE A 238 -12.79 -9.05 5.96
CA ILE A 238 -11.64 -8.88 5.06
C ILE A 238 -11.75 -9.88 3.89
N GLY A 239 -12.16 -11.12 4.16
CA GLY A 239 -12.46 -12.11 3.12
C GLY A 239 -13.49 -11.61 2.11
N LYS A 240 -14.64 -11.12 2.55
CA LYS A 240 -15.67 -10.52 1.68
C LYS A 240 -15.13 -9.32 0.89
N SER A 241 -14.29 -8.51 1.51
CA SER A 241 -13.62 -7.39 0.86
C SER A 241 -12.75 -7.84 -0.31
N PHE A 242 -12.01 -8.93 -0.14
CA PHE A 242 -11.21 -9.52 -1.20
C PHE A 242 -12.08 -10.13 -2.30
N GLU A 243 -13.19 -10.80 -1.95
CA GLU A 243 -14.11 -11.35 -2.94
C GLU A 243 -14.72 -10.27 -3.84
N GLU A 244 -15.20 -9.16 -3.24
CA GLU A 244 -15.79 -8.05 -4.00
C GLU A 244 -14.73 -7.36 -4.88
N PHE A 245 -13.50 -7.20 -4.39
CA PHE A 245 -12.44 -6.51 -5.13
C PHE A 245 -11.85 -7.37 -6.26
N TYR A 246 -11.47 -8.61 -5.98
CA TYR A 246 -10.80 -9.50 -6.93
C TYR A 246 -11.77 -10.27 -7.84
N GLN A 247 -13.06 -10.31 -7.51
CA GLN A 247 -14.07 -11.10 -8.22
C GLN A 247 -13.75 -12.60 -8.26
N CYS A 248 -13.08 -13.10 -7.21
CA CYS A 248 -12.76 -14.51 -6.99
C CYS A 248 -13.24 -14.92 -5.59
N LYS A 249 -13.30 -16.23 -5.30
CA LYS A 249 -13.67 -16.67 -3.94
C LYS A 249 -12.53 -16.45 -2.97
N TYR A 250 -12.86 -16.13 -1.72
CA TYR A 250 -11.89 -16.12 -0.62
C TYR A 250 -11.85 -17.50 0.03
N ILE A 251 -10.64 -18.05 0.13
CA ILE A 251 -10.41 -19.38 0.73
C ILE A 251 -9.70 -19.19 2.06
N PRO A 252 -10.39 -19.37 3.21
CA PRO A 252 -9.74 -19.34 4.51
C PRO A 252 -8.89 -20.61 4.72
N TYR A 253 -7.96 -20.55 5.68
CA TYR A 253 -7.22 -21.73 6.11
C TYR A 253 -8.14 -22.83 6.69
N ASN A 254 -7.91 -24.07 6.25
CA ASN A 254 -8.59 -25.26 6.75
C ASN A 254 -7.57 -26.39 6.95
N GLU A 255 -7.33 -26.75 8.20
CA GLU A 255 -6.40 -27.81 8.63
C GLU A 255 -6.75 -29.21 8.08
N LYS A 256 -8.01 -29.44 7.70
CA LYS A 256 -8.50 -30.72 7.19
C LYS A 256 -8.33 -30.87 5.67
N THR A 257 -7.69 -29.90 5.03
CA THR A 257 -7.51 -29.90 3.58
C THR A 257 -6.57 -31.03 3.17
N PRO A 258 -6.98 -31.94 2.27
CA PRO A 258 -6.13 -33.02 1.79
C PRO A 258 -4.86 -32.47 1.12
N ILE A 259 -3.71 -33.10 1.37
CA ILE A 259 -2.43 -32.69 0.81
C ILE A 259 -2.36 -33.10 -0.68
N PRO A 260 -2.20 -32.15 -1.63
CA PRO A 260 -2.14 -32.48 -3.05
C PRO A 260 -0.72 -32.89 -3.47
N THR A 261 -0.28 -34.08 -3.03
CA THR A 261 1.10 -34.56 -3.21
C THR A 261 1.57 -34.56 -4.67
N ASP A 262 0.67 -34.86 -5.63
CA ASP A 262 0.96 -34.86 -7.07
C ASP A 262 1.33 -33.47 -7.60
N LEU A 263 0.73 -32.42 -7.04
CA LEU A 263 0.95 -31.03 -7.45
C LEU A 263 2.18 -30.40 -6.77
N LEU A 264 2.61 -30.95 -5.63
CA LEU A 264 3.70 -30.40 -4.82
C LEU A 264 5.08 -30.98 -5.15
N ALA A 265 5.15 -32.09 -5.91
CA ALA A 265 6.39 -32.85 -6.13
C ALA A 265 7.60 -32.04 -6.63
N ASN A 266 7.39 -30.95 -7.38
CA ASN A 266 8.46 -30.11 -7.91
C ASN A 266 8.47 -28.68 -7.33
N LEU A 267 7.69 -28.43 -6.28
CA LEU A 267 7.54 -27.12 -5.66
C LEU A 267 8.30 -27.09 -4.33
N ARG A 268 9.16 -26.08 -4.14
CA ARG A 268 9.94 -25.90 -2.91
C ARG A 268 9.15 -25.09 -1.89
N LYS A 269 9.15 -25.51 -0.62
CA LYS A 269 8.44 -24.85 0.49
C LYS A 269 8.78 -23.35 0.59
N ASP A 270 10.07 -23.00 0.64
CA ASP A 270 10.52 -21.62 0.81
C ASP A 270 10.12 -20.72 -0.36
N TYR A 271 10.08 -21.31 -1.56
CA TYR A 271 9.61 -20.60 -2.75
C TYR A 271 8.12 -20.26 -2.64
N LEU A 272 7.27 -21.23 -2.26
CA LEU A 272 5.83 -21.00 -2.09
C LEU A 272 5.53 -19.99 -0.98
N ARG A 273 6.28 -20.04 0.14
CA ARG A 273 6.16 -19.04 1.24
C ARG A 273 6.52 -17.63 0.77
N ARG A 274 7.62 -17.49 0.02
CA ARG A 274 8.08 -16.18 -0.46
C ARG A 274 7.17 -15.61 -1.55
N GLU A 275 6.74 -16.44 -2.49
CA GLU A 275 5.89 -16.01 -3.61
C GLU A 275 4.39 -15.97 -3.25
N LEU A 276 4.01 -16.41 -2.05
CA LEU A 276 2.66 -16.38 -1.50
C LEU A 276 1.60 -17.02 -2.40
N TRP A 277 1.81 -18.29 -2.76
CA TRP A 277 0.80 -19.11 -3.43
C TRP A 277 1.00 -20.59 -3.14
N VAL A 278 -0.07 -21.40 -3.28
CA VAL A 278 0.02 -22.86 -3.16
C VAL A 278 -1.15 -23.56 -3.89
N PRO A 279 -0.91 -24.68 -4.60
CA PRO A 279 -1.99 -25.51 -5.12
C PRO A 279 -2.67 -26.27 -3.97
N ILE A 280 -3.99 -26.26 -3.92
CA ILE A 280 -4.79 -26.92 -2.87
C ILE A 280 -5.61 -28.11 -3.37
N GLY A 281 -5.52 -28.43 -4.66
CA GLY A 281 -6.16 -29.61 -5.25
C GLY A 281 -6.61 -29.37 -6.69
N LYS A 282 -7.64 -30.10 -7.12
CA LYS A 282 -8.28 -29.96 -8.43
C LYS A 282 -9.79 -29.78 -8.28
N VAL A 283 -10.35 -28.84 -9.02
CA VAL A 283 -11.80 -28.55 -9.08
C VAL A 283 -12.19 -28.43 -10.55
N ASP A 284 -13.21 -29.18 -10.99
CA ASP A 284 -13.70 -29.17 -12.37
C ASP A 284 -12.60 -29.40 -13.42
N GLN A 285 -11.70 -30.37 -13.16
CA GLN A 285 -10.52 -30.67 -13.98
C GLN A 285 -9.48 -29.54 -14.08
N LYS A 286 -9.64 -28.44 -13.34
CA LYS A 286 -8.64 -27.36 -13.23
C LYS A 286 -7.85 -27.50 -11.93
N ILE A 287 -6.57 -27.15 -11.95
CA ILE A 287 -5.75 -27.07 -10.75
C ILE A 287 -6.23 -25.86 -9.94
N HIS A 288 -6.63 -26.09 -8.69
CA HIS A 288 -7.09 -25.03 -7.81
C HIS A 288 -5.91 -24.46 -7.03
N VAL A 289 -5.63 -23.18 -7.23
CA VAL A 289 -4.51 -22.47 -6.62
C VAL A 289 -5.05 -21.29 -5.82
N ILE A 290 -4.54 -21.15 -4.60
CA ILE A 290 -4.75 -19.94 -3.80
C ILE A 290 -3.54 -19.03 -3.92
N VAL A 291 -3.79 -17.73 -4.07
CA VAL A 291 -2.78 -16.68 -4.24
C VAL A 291 -3.13 -15.46 -3.39
N ASP A 292 -2.14 -14.66 -3.04
CA ASP A 292 -2.31 -13.36 -2.36
C ASP A 292 -2.96 -12.29 -3.27
N ASP A 293 -2.60 -12.28 -4.56
CA ASP A 293 -3.14 -11.35 -5.55
C ASP A 293 -3.49 -12.05 -6.87
N PRO A 294 -4.78 -12.38 -7.09
CA PRO A 294 -5.26 -12.95 -8.35
C PRO A 294 -5.16 -12.01 -9.56
N ASN A 295 -4.88 -10.72 -9.41
CA ASN A 295 -4.73 -9.81 -10.54
C ASN A 295 -3.26 -9.69 -11.01
N ASN A 296 -2.33 -10.35 -10.34
CA ASN A 296 -0.92 -10.40 -10.72
C ASN A 296 -0.69 -11.35 -11.91
N LEU A 297 -0.83 -10.82 -13.13
CA LEU A 297 -0.67 -11.59 -14.38
C LEU A 297 0.72 -12.26 -14.50
N PRO A 298 1.86 -11.57 -14.22
CA PRO A 298 3.16 -12.23 -14.25
C PRO A 298 3.27 -13.42 -13.30
N LYS A 299 2.70 -13.32 -12.09
CA LYS A 299 2.66 -14.42 -11.12
C LYS A 299 1.84 -15.60 -11.64
N LYS A 300 0.71 -15.35 -12.31
CA LYS A 300 -0.09 -16.41 -12.95
C LYS A 300 0.69 -17.15 -14.02
N ASP A 301 1.32 -16.42 -14.95
CA ASP A 301 2.12 -17.03 -16.02
C ASP A 301 3.24 -17.92 -15.47
N MET A 302 3.91 -17.46 -14.41
CA MET A 302 4.93 -18.21 -13.68
C MET A 302 4.36 -19.50 -13.04
N ILE A 303 3.20 -19.40 -12.37
CA ILE A 303 2.52 -20.54 -11.75
C ILE A 303 2.12 -21.57 -12.80
N GLU A 304 1.53 -21.14 -13.92
CA GLU A 304 1.15 -22.04 -15.02
C GLU A 304 2.36 -22.76 -15.62
N GLY A 305 3.50 -22.08 -15.72
CA GLY A 305 4.77 -22.66 -16.15
C GLY A 305 5.28 -23.75 -15.21
N LEU A 306 5.24 -23.50 -13.89
CA LEU A 306 5.69 -24.46 -12.87
C LEU A 306 4.75 -25.68 -12.77
N LEU A 307 3.44 -25.45 -12.86
CA LEU A 307 2.43 -26.51 -12.84
C LEU A 307 2.28 -27.23 -14.19
N LYS A 308 2.93 -26.72 -15.25
CA LYS A 308 2.86 -27.23 -16.63
C LYS A 308 1.41 -27.37 -17.14
N SER A 309 0.54 -26.44 -16.74
CA SER A 309 -0.89 -26.46 -17.09
C SER A 309 -1.45 -25.05 -17.13
N LYS A 310 -2.28 -24.76 -18.15
CA LYS A 310 -3.08 -23.54 -18.25
C LYS A 310 -4.48 -23.69 -17.65
N ALA A 311 -4.88 -24.90 -17.30
CA ALA A 311 -6.16 -25.17 -16.68
C ALA A 311 -6.05 -24.91 -15.18
N VAL A 312 -5.90 -23.64 -14.79
CA VAL A 312 -5.73 -23.21 -13.39
C VAL A 312 -6.91 -22.32 -12.99
N LYS A 313 -7.47 -22.60 -11.81
CA LYS A 313 -8.46 -21.76 -11.15
C LYS A 313 -7.77 -21.02 -10.00
N TYR A 314 -7.82 -19.70 -10.03
CA TYR A 314 -7.24 -18.83 -9.01
C TYR A 314 -8.31 -18.30 -8.09
N ASP A 315 -8.14 -18.54 -6.79
CA ASP A 315 -8.92 -17.92 -5.72
C ASP A 315 -7.98 -17.18 -4.77
N VAL A 316 -8.52 -16.21 -4.02
CA VAL A 316 -7.71 -15.34 -3.15
C VAL A 316 -7.65 -15.90 -1.73
N SER A 317 -6.50 -15.77 -1.08
CA SER A 317 -6.32 -16.07 0.33
C SER A 317 -5.38 -15.05 0.98
N MET A 318 -5.47 -14.90 2.30
CA MET A 318 -4.53 -14.07 3.05
C MET A 318 -3.14 -14.70 3.05
N ALA A 319 -2.10 -13.87 3.09
CA ALA A 319 -0.71 -14.32 3.14
C ALA A 319 -0.46 -15.32 4.28
N GLU A 320 -1.00 -15.05 5.48
CA GLU A 320 -0.88 -15.94 6.62
C GLU A 320 -1.52 -17.32 6.38
N ASP A 321 -2.70 -17.34 5.75
CA ASP A 321 -3.41 -18.58 5.48
C ASP A 321 -2.68 -19.42 4.43
N ILE A 322 -2.12 -18.75 3.41
CA ILE A 322 -1.26 -19.41 2.42
C ILE A 322 -0.05 -20.02 3.10
N ILE A 323 0.62 -19.28 4.01
CA ILE A 323 1.75 -19.81 4.78
C ILE A 323 1.33 -21.00 5.66
N LYS A 324 0.14 -20.97 6.28
CA LYS A 324 -0.40 -22.09 7.05
C LYS A 324 -0.66 -23.31 6.18
N TYR A 325 -1.22 -23.15 4.98
CA TYR A 325 -1.36 -24.22 3.99
C TYR A 325 -0.02 -24.80 3.56
N VAL A 326 0.97 -23.95 3.24
CA VAL A 326 2.31 -24.41 2.88
C VAL A 326 2.96 -25.16 4.04
N ASN A 327 2.81 -24.69 5.28
CA ASN A 327 3.33 -25.42 6.43
C ASN A 327 2.63 -26.77 6.59
N LEU A 328 1.29 -26.82 6.54
CA LEU A 328 0.50 -28.05 6.62
C LEU A 328 0.93 -29.08 5.57
N PHE A 329 1.07 -28.69 4.31
CA PHE A 329 1.40 -29.60 3.22
C PHE A 329 2.83 -30.15 3.28
N TYR A 330 3.72 -29.46 3.98
CA TYR A 330 5.12 -29.85 4.15
C TYR A 330 5.46 -30.27 5.59
N GLN A 331 4.47 -30.44 6.47
CA GLN A 331 4.65 -30.90 7.86
C GLN A 331 5.18 -32.34 7.94
N SER A 332 4.95 -33.17 6.91
CA SER A 332 5.44 -34.55 6.84
C SER A 332 6.92 -34.65 6.44
N SER A 333 7.53 -33.57 5.95
CA SER A 333 8.96 -33.49 5.64
C SER A 333 9.74 -32.91 6.83
N LYS A 334 9.77 -33.65 7.96
CA LYS A 334 10.69 -33.38 9.08
C LYS A 334 12.17 -33.46 8.70
N GLU A 335 12.48 -33.90 7.47
CA GLU A 335 13.85 -34.07 6.96
C GLU A 335 14.51 -32.74 6.52
N ASP A 336 13.70 -31.71 6.20
CA ASP A 336 14.14 -30.49 5.51
C ASP A 336 14.07 -29.19 6.35
N SER A 337 13.82 -29.27 7.66
CA SER A 337 13.91 -28.07 8.51
C SER A 337 15.33 -27.50 8.43
N SER A 338 15.46 -26.29 7.88
CA SER A 338 16.74 -25.60 7.86
C SER A 338 17.15 -25.27 9.29
N ILE A 339 18.45 -25.18 9.57
CA ILE A 339 18.91 -24.76 10.90
C ILE A 339 18.35 -23.36 11.25
N ILE A 340 18.03 -22.54 10.24
CA ILE A 340 17.39 -21.24 10.39
C ILE A 340 15.94 -21.37 10.89
N ASP A 341 15.18 -22.37 10.42
CA ASP A 341 13.81 -22.62 10.92
C ASP A 341 13.83 -23.08 12.39
N ILE A 342 14.81 -23.91 12.76
CA ILE A 342 15.01 -24.38 14.14
C ILE A 342 15.33 -23.18 15.07
N LEU A 343 16.19 -22.26 14.61
CA LEU A 343 16.53 -21.05 15.34
C LEU A 343 15.34 -20.08 15.45
N GLY A 344 14.57 -19.91 14.37
CA GLY A 344 13.39 -19.04 14.36
C GLY A 344 12.27 -19.54 15.28
N GLN A 345 12.06 -20.85 15.39
CA GLN A 345 11.09 -21.42 16.33
C GLN A 345 11.47 -21.13 17.79
N ALA A 346 12.76 -21.24 18.13
CA ALA A 346 13.26 -20.95 19.48
C ALA A 346 13.11 -19.48 19.90
N GLU A 347 13.24 -18.52 18.96
CA GLU A 347 13.06 -17.09 19.24
C GLU A 347 11.58 -16.68 19.41
N THR A 348 10.63 -17.50 18.93
CA THR A 348 9.19 -17.16 18.98
C THR A 348 8.50 -17.65 20.27
N GLU A 349 9.17 -18.50 21.06
CA GLU A 349 8.60 -19.16 22.25
C GLU A 349 9.00 -18.48 23.59
N GLU A 350 9.77 -17.37 23.58
CA GLU A 350 10.18 -16.64 24.81
C GLU A 350 9.08 -15.81 25.52
N HIS A 351 7.79 -16.07 25.26
CA HIS A 351 6.69 -15.48 26.04
C HIS A 351 5.71 -16.57 26.45
N TYR A 352 5.82 -17.09 27.69
CA TYR A 352 4.79 -17.08 28.75
C TYR A 352 5.30 -17.79 30.04
N GLU A 353 5.29 -17.02 31.13
CA GLU A 353 5.07 -17.33 32.58
C GLU A 353 5.92 -18.35 33.38
N ASP A 354 6.41 -17.86 34.54
CA ASP A 354 6.88 -18.60 35.73
C ASP A 354 5.85 -19.64 36.22
N ASP A 355 6.28 -20.87 36.54
CA ASP A 355 6.21 -21.42 37.91
C ASP A 355 7.03 -22.73 38.05
N ASP A 356 7.50 -22.98 39.27
CA ASP A 356 8.36 -24.08 39.72
C ASP A 356 7.78 -25.50 39.53
N ASP A 357 8.58 -26.46 39.03
CA ASP A 357 9.13 -27.58 39.84
C ASP A 357 10.03 -28.52 39.01
N ALA A 358 10.96 -29.15 39.73
CA ALA A 358 12.16 -29.83 39.25
C ALA A 358 11.96 -31.01 38.26
N ASP A 359 12.30 -30.76 36.98
CA ASP A 359 13.22 -31.56 36.14
C ASP A 359 13.49 -30.75 34.84
N VAL A 360 13.99 -29.52 35.00
CA VAL A 360 14.15 -28.57 33.89
C VAL A 360 15.43 -28.92 33.10
N ILE A 361 15.31 -29.89 32.20
CA ILE A 361 16.13 -29.87 30.98
C ILE A 361 15.59 -28.68 30.18
N THR A 362 16.29 -27.53 30.25
CA THR A 362 15.83 -26.28 29.63
C THR A 362 15.49 -26.48 28.16
N GLU A 363 14.43 -25.83 27.65
CA GLU A 363 13.99 -25.92 26.24
C GLU A 363 15.13 -25.59 25.25
N SER A 364 16.07 -24.75 25.68
CA SER A 364 17.32 -24.47 24.97
C SER A 364 18.13 -25.73 24.65
N ASP A 365 18.15 -26.74 25.54
CA ASP A 365 18.85 -28.01 25.31
C ASP A 365 18.18 -28.85 24.22
N SER A 366 16.85 -28.77 24.08
CA SER A 366 16.11 -29.46 23.01
C SER A 366 16.48 -28.88 21.64
N VAL A 367 16.48 -27.55 21.51
CA VAL A 367 16.87 -26.84 20.28
C VAL A 367 18.32 -27.13 19.91
N ILE A 368 19.23 -27.06 20.88
CA ILE A 368 20.65 -27.39 20.70
C ILE A 368 20.82 -28.84 20.23
N MET A 369 20.09 -29.78 20.83
CA MET A 369 20.13 -31.18 20.45
C MET A 369 19.67 -31.38 19.00
N GLN A 370 18.62 -30.67 18.58
CA GLN A 370 18.13 -30.72 17.20
C GLN A 370 19.18 -30.17 16.21
N ILE A 371 19.82 -29.04 16.53
CA ILE A 371 20.89 -28.45 15.72
C ILE A 371 22.06 -29.44 15.56
N VAL A 372 22.56 -30.00 16.66
CA VAL A 372 23.71 -30.95 16.63
C VAL A 372 23.35 -32.21 15.84
N ASN A 373 22.16 -32.78 16.05
CA ASN A 373 21.71 -33.96 15.32
C ASN A 373 21.53 -33.67 13.82
N LYS A 374 21.05 -32.47 13.44
CA LYS A 374 20.90 -32.06 12.05
C LYS A 374 22.25 -31.87 11.37
N VAL A 375 23.20 -31.21 12.04
CA VAL A 375 24.58 -31.05 11.54
C VAL A 375 25.23 -32.41 11.26
N ILE A 376 25.12 -33.36 12.19
CA ILE A 376 25.68 -34.71 12.01
C ILE A 376 25.00 -35.45 10.85
N ASN A 377 23.66 -35.42 10.78
CA ASN A 377 22.92 -36.08 9.69
C ASN A 377 23.24 -35.49 8.32
N ASP A 378 23.33 -34.16 8.21
CA ASP A 378 23.64 -33.49 6.94
C ASP A 378 25.07 -33.78 6.50
N ALA A 379 26.03 -33.83 7.44
CA ALA A 379 27.39 -34.24 7.15
C ALA A 379 27.47 -35.67 6.60
N CYS A 380 26.72 -36.61 7.19
CA CYS A 380 26.62 -37.98 6.71
C CYS A 380 25.97 -38.05 5.32
N ASN A 381 24.88 -37.32 5.09
CA ASN A 381 24.20 -37.26 3.79
C ASN A 381 25.12 -36.71 2.69
N ARG A 382 25.97 -35.73 3.02
CA ARG A 382 26.96 -35.13 2.13
C ARG A 382 28.26 -35.95 2.02
N ARG A 383 28.36 -37.09 2.70
CA ARG A 383 29.55 -37.96 2.75
C ARG A 383 30.81 -37.20 3.19
N SER A 384 30.65 -36.33 4.19
CA SER A 384 31.76 -35.59 4.81
C SER A 384 32.67 -36.53 5.60
N SER A 385 33.99 -36.31 5.56
CA SER A 385 34.97 -37.02 6.40
C SER A 385 35.08 -36.41 7.79
N ASP A 386 34.96 -35.08 7.89
CA ASP A 386 35.12 -34.33 9.13
C ASP A 386 34.08 -33.22 9.25
N ILE A 387 33.64 -32.96 10.47
CA ILE A 387 32.81 -31.82 10.88
C ILE A 387 33.67 -30.94 11.78
N HIS A 388 33.80 -29.67 11.42
CA HIS A 388 34.52 -28.66 12.20
C HIS A 388 33.52 -27.67 12.79
N ILE A 389 33.62 -27.41 14.09
CA ILE A 389 32.83 -26.39 14.80
C ILE A 389 33.81 -25.43 15.47
N GLU A 390 33.78 -24.18 15.01
CA GLU A 390 34.74 -23.12 15.34
C GLU A 390 33.99 -21.93 15.96
N PRO A 391 33.90 -21.87 17.30
CA PRO A 391 33.02 -20.90 17.95
C PRO A 391 33.54 -19.45 17.97
N ASN A 392 34.79 -19.23 17.52
CA ASN A 392 35.45 -17.92 17.40
C ASN A 392 35.61 -17.15 18.75
N ILE A 393 36.54 -16.19 18.80
CA ILE A 393 37.00 -15.58 20.06
C ILE A 393 36.17 -14.34 20.44
N SER A 394 35.67 -13.59 19.46
CA SER A 394 34.86 -12.37 19.63
C SER A 394 33.34 -12.68 19.58
N ARG A 395 32.45 -11.67 19.63
CA ARG A 395 31.01 -11.80 19.32
C ARG A 395 30.72 -12.18 17.84
N LYS A 396 31.61 -12.92 17.21
CA LYS A 396 31.46 -13.48 15.87
C LYS A 396 30.64 -14.75 15.95
N ASN A 397 29.99 -15.08 14.85
CA ASN A 397 29.21 -16.30 14.73
C ASN A 397 30.11 -17.54 14.85
N VAL A 398 29.52 -18.62 15.33
CA VAL A 398 30.11 -19.96 15.31
C VAL A 398 30.10 -20.45 13.88
N GLU A 399 31.24 -20.89 13.36
CA GLU A 399 31.34 -21.45 12.02
C GLU A 399 31.28 -22.98 12.07
N VAL A 400 30.38 -23.57 11.28
CA VAL A 400 30.30 -25.02 11.07
C VAL A 400 30.78 -25.32 9.65
N ARG A 401 31.83 -26.13 9.53
CA ARG A 401 32.44 -26.48 8.25
C ARG A 401 32.47 -27.99 8.05
N PHE A 402 32.35 -28.42 6.80
CA PHE A 402 32.45 -29.83 6.42
C PHE A 402 33.66 -30.05 5.53
N ARG A 403 34.37 -31.15 5.77
CA ARG A 403 35.40 -31.65 4.86
C ARG A 403 34.81 -32.74 3.98
N VAL A 404 34.63 -32.46 2.70
CA VAL A 404 34.16 -33.43 1.72
C VAL A 404 35.27 -33.63 0.69
N ASP A 405 35.69 -34.89 0.49
CA ASP A 405 36.75 -35.24 -0.47
C ASP A 405 38.07 -34.45 -0.32
N GLY A 406 38.39 -34.05 0.92
CA GLY A 406 39.60 -33.29 1.26
C GLY A 406 39.42 -31.78 1.32
N ASP A 407 38.36 -31.24 0.71
CA ASP A 407 38.05 -29.80 0.70
C ASP A 407 37.18 -29.41 1.89
N CYS A 408 37.67 -28.43 2.68
CA CYS A 408 36.94 -27.90 3.83
C CYS A 408 36.16 -26.65 3.43
N SER A 409 34.83 -26.71 3.53
CA SER A 409 33.92 -25.63 3.12
C SER A 409 32.95 -25.24 4.23
N LEU A 410 32.58 -23.96 4.27
CA LEU A 410 31.59 -23.44 5.21
C LEU A 410 30.22 -24.05 4.90
N TYR A 411 29.64 -24.74 5.89
CA TYR A 411 28.30 -25.31 5.80
C TYR A 411 27.26 -24.31 6.32
N GLN A 412 27.47 -23.76 7.52
CA GLN A 412 26.51 -22.88 8.19
C GLN A 412 27.23 -22.00 9.23
N THR A 413 26.69 -20.81 9.49
CA THR A 413 27.07 -20.00 10.65
C THR A 413 25.93 -19.97 11.68
N LEU A 414 26.27 -20.04 12.96
CA LEU A 414 25.32 -19.99 14.07
C LEU A 414 25.58 -18.76 14.95
N PRO A 415 24.54 -18.12 15.51
CA PRO A 415 24.72 -16.96 16.37
C PRO A 415 25.61 -17.23 17.60
N PHE A 416 26.33 -16.21 18.08
CA PHE A 416 27.33 -16.32 19.14
C PHE A 416 26.78 -16.87 20.48
N ASN A 417 25.52 -16.64 20.80
CA ASN A 417 24.87 -17.15 22.03
C ASN A 417 24.88 -18.69 22.11
N TYR A 418 24.90 -19.40 20.97
CA TYR A 418 24.91 -20.87 20.94
C TYR A 418 26.30 -21.50 21.13
N ARG A 419 27.38 -20.69 21.14
CA ARG A 419 28.78 -21.15 21.24
C ARG A 419 29.01 -22.15 22.38
N ALA A 420 28.63 -21.79 23.59
CA ALA A 420 28.94 -22.59 24.78
C ALA A 420 28.08 -23.86 24.84
N ALA A 421 26.81 -23.74 24.45
CA ALA A 421 25.83 -24.80 24.51
C ALA A 421 26.12 -25.93 23.50
N ILE A 422 26.55 -25.61 22.28
CA ILE A 422 26.90 -26.62 21.26
C ILE A 422 28.09 -27.46 21.70
N VAL A 423 29.17 -26.83 22.19
CA VAL A 423 30.35 -27.53 22.68
C VAL A 423 29.98 -28.42 23.88
N SER A 424 29.18 -27.90 24.82
CA SER A 424 28.70 -28.66 25.97
C SER A 424 27.89 -29.88 25.55
N ARG A 425 26.96 -29.71 24.59
CA ARG A 425 26.14 -30.81 24.09
C ARG A 425 26.97 -31.90 23.45
N ILE A 426 27.96 -31.53 22.65
CA ILE A 426 28.84 -32.50 22.00
C ILE A 426 29.66 -33.25 23.06
N LYS A 427 30.20 -32.55 24.07
CA LYS A 427 30.91 -33.18 25.18
C LYS A 427 30.05 -34.21 25.90
N ILE A 428 28.79 -33.87 26.20
CA ILE A 428 27.82 -34.79 26.81
C ILE A 428 27.61 -36.02 25.91
N MET A 429 27.38 -35.82 24.61
CA MET A 429 27.18 -36.93 23.65
C MET A 429 28.41 -37.85 23.54
N SER A 430 29.61 -37.30 23.74
CA SER A 430 30.88 -38.04 23.69
C SER A 430 31.40 -38.52 25.05
N ASN A 431 30.63 -38.33 26.14
CA ASN A 431 31.01 -38.65 27.51
C ASN A 431 32.32 -37.96 27.98
N LEU A 432 32.50 -36.69 27.60
CA LEU A 432 33.60 -35.81 27.99
C LEU A 432 33.20 -34.91 29.16
N ASP A 433 34.19 -34.42 29.91
CA ASP A 433 33.97 -33.54 31.05
C ASP A 433 33.67 -32.09 30.58
N ILE A 434 32.45 -31.62 30.85
CA ILE A 434 31.98 -30.27 30.51
C ILE A 434 32.66 -29.17 31.34
N THR A 435 33.21 -29.51 32.51
CA THR A 435 33.88 -28.57 33.42
C THR A 435 35.33 -28.30 32.99
N VAL A 436 35.96 -29.26 32.29
CA VAL A 436 37.34 -29.15 31.80
C VAL A 436 37.35 -28.47 30.43
N LYS A 437 37.90 -27.25 30.34
CA LYS A 437 37.99 -26.48 29.08
C LYS A 437 39.42 -26.07 28.69
N ARG A 438 40.40 -26.44 29.53
CA ARG A 438 41.81 -26.00 29.41
C ARG A 438 42.75 -27.11 28.95
N GLN A 439 42.22 -28.30 28.68
CA GLN A 439 42.98 -29.45 28.21
C GLN A 439 42.24 -30.06 27.00
N PRO A 440 42.97 -30.56 26.00
CA PRO A 440 42.36 -31.37 24.94
C PRO A 440 41.62 -32.57 25.52
N GLN A 441 40.49 -32.93 24.93
CA GLN A 441 39.72 -34.11 25.30
C GLN A 441 39.28 -34.86 24.04
N ASP A 442 39.29 -36.19 24.13
CA ASP A 442 38.96 -37.10 23.04
C ASP A 442 37.88 -38.10 23.49
N GLY A 443 36.87 -38.28 22.65
CA GLY A 443 35.72 -39.13 22.94
C GLY A 443 35.14 -39.76 21.69
N LYS A 444 34.04 -40.50 21.87
CA LYS A 444 33.32 -41.15 20.78
C LYS A 444 31.82 -40.94 20.95
N ILE A 445 31.12 -40.70 19.85
CA ILE A 445 29.65 -40.65 19.81
C ILE A 445 29.17 -41.84 19.00
N LYS A 446 28.28 -42.65 19.59
CA LYS A 446 27.49 -43.63 18.84
C LYS A 446 26.22 -42.94 18.37
N PHE A 447 26.18 -42.57 17.10
CA PHE A 447 25.08 -41.82 16.50
C PHE A 447 24.17 -42.78 15.72
N ARG A 448 22.92 -42.91 16.16
CA ARG A 448 21.91 -43.66 15.42
C ARG A 448 21.09 -42.72 14.55
N ARG A 449 21.15 -42.93 13.24
CA ARG A 449 20.37 -42.20 12.25
C ARG A 449 18.92 -42.65 12.25
N GLN A 450 18.03 -41.80 11.72
CA GLN A 450 16.58 -42.09 11.67
C GLN A 450 16.24 -43.25 10.72
N ASN A 451 17.09 -43.52 9.72
CA ASN A 451 16.98 -44.68 8.84
C ASN A 451 17.45 -46.00 9.48
N GLY A 452 17.85 -45.98 10.76
CA GLY A 452 18.32 -47.14 11.53
C GLY A 452 19.81 -47.43 11.40
N GLU A 453 20.57 -46.69 10.58
CA GLU A 453 22.03 -46.84 10.49
C GLU A 453 22.73 -46.32 11.75
N GLU A 454 23.74 -47.04 12.23
CA GLU A 454 24.58 -46.61 13.33
C GLU A 454 25.96 -46.21 12.82
N ILE A 455 26.42 -45.02 13.24
CA ILE A 455 27.72 -44.44 12.89
C ILE A 455 28.47 -44.11 14.18
N GLU A 456 29.79 -44.38 14.21
CA GLU A 456 30.66 -44.00 15.32
C GLU A 456 31.47 -42.76 14.93
N LEU A 457 31.17 -41.61 15.54
CA LEU A 457 31.95 -40.39 15.36
C LEU A 457 33.10 -40.36 16.38
N ARG A 458 34.30 -39.99 15.95
CA ARG A 458 35.42 -39.67 16.87
C ARG A 458 35.45 -38.17 17.10
N VAL A 459 35.42 -37.76 18.36
CA VAL A 459 35.31 -36.36 18.76
C VAL A 459 36.60 -35.93 19.44
N ALA A 460 37.13 -34.78 19.05
CA ALA A 460 38.21 -34.11 19.75
C ALA A 460 37.81 -32.65 20.04
N THR A 461 38.01 -32.19 21.27
CA THR A 461 37.85 -30.80 21.69
C THR A 461 39.22 -30.20 22.00
N ILE A 462 39.57 -29.08 21.39
CA ILE A 462 40.87 -28.42 21.58
C ILE A 462 40.67 -27.03 22.18
N PRO A 463 41.27 -26.72 23.35
CA PRO A 463 41.24 -25.39 23.94
C PRO A 463 41.85 -24.35 23.01
N THR A 464 41.15 -23.23 22.91
CA THR A 464 41.42 -22.13 21.98
C THR A 464 41.40 -20.80 22.74
N GLN A 465 41.89 -19.71 22.11
CA GLN A 465 42.00 -18.41 22.79
C GLN A 465 40.64 -17.94 23.34
N GLY A 466 40.63 -17.24 24.48
CA GLY A 466 39.38 -16.71 25.05
C GLY A 466 38.47 -17.79 25.68
N ALA A 467 39.06 -18.87 26.20
CA ALA A 467 38.36 -19.99 26.85
C ALA A 467 37.27 -20.62 25.95
N VAL A 468 37.54 -20.66 24.64
CA VAL A 468 36.77 -21.39 23.64
C VAL A 468 37.35 -22.79 23.50
N GLU A 469 36.58 -23.71 22.94
CA GLU A 469 37.07 -25.00 22.48
C GLU A 469 36.60 -25.20 21.03
N ASP A 470 37.54 -25.48 20.13
CA ASP A 470 37.20 -25.93 18.79
C ASP A 470 36.89 -27.42 18.85
N VAL A 471 35.91 -27.86 18.06
CA VAL A 471 35.47 -29.26 18.04
C VAL A 471 35.64 -29.82 16.65
N VAL A 472 36.26 -31.01 16.57
CA VAL A 472 36.35 -31.80 15.34
C VAL A 472 35.68 -33.13 15.58
N MET A 473 34.74 -33.50 14.70
CA MET A 473 34.13 -34.82 14.68
C MET A 473 34.46 -35.52 13.37
N ARG A 474 35.15 -36.66 13.45
CA ARG A 474 35.44 -37.51 12.30
C ARG A 474 34.37 -38.58 12.15
N ILE A 475 33.79 -38.68 10.95
CA ILE A 475 32.70 -39.61 10.60
C ILE A 475 33.21 -40.99 10.23
#